data_AF-F2JHZ2-F1
#
_entry.id   AF-F2JHZ2-F1
#
_cell.length_a   1.000
_cell.length_b   1.000
_cell.length_c   1.000
_cell.angle_alpha   90.00
_cell.angle_beta   90.00
_cell.angle_gamma   90.00
#
_symmetry.space_group_name_H-M   'P 1'
#
loop_
_entity.id
_entity.type
_entity.pdbx_description
1 polymer ?
#
loop_
_entity_poly.entity_id
_entity_poly.type
_entity_poly.pdbx_seq_one_letter_code
_entity_poly.pdbx_strand_id
1 'polypeptide(L)'
;MKKLLVFIMILTMTLSLVACKGDNITPAGAPSETTQVEEKEFTAEQQALAQEFISMAEEFDEVADRVNASPELLSNEELVTAMNDLSNEIIKADEYFASPETLTPEVMGALTVAIDVGRTFIAEASDALDEIED
;
A
#
# COMPACT_ATOMS: atom_id res chain seq x y z
N MET A 1 -10.49 14.24 -10.79
CA MET A 1 -9.36 13.67 -11.56
C MET A 1 -8.02 14.33 -11.27
N LYS A 2 -7.88 15.67 -11.38
CA LYS A 2 -6.60 16.35 -11.06
C LYS A 2 -6.11 16.16 -9.62
N LYS A 3 -7.01 15.92 -8.66
CA LYS A 3 -6.69 15.61 -7.27
C LYS A 3 -6.29 14.14 -7.07
N LEU A 4 -7.03 13.20 -7.67
CA LEU A 4 -6.68 11.78 -7.78
C LEU A 4 -5.23 11.55 -8.25
N LEU A 5 -4.80 12.24 -9.32
CA LEU A 5 -3.41 12.14 -9.80
C LEU A 5 -2.36 12.66 -8.80
N VAL A 6 -2.69 13.66 -7.99
CA VAL A 6 -1.78 14.16 -6.95
C VAL A 6 -1.59 13.12 -5.85
N PHE A 7 -2.65 12.40 -5.48
CA PHE A 7 -2.57 11.35 -4.47
C PHE A 7 -1.72 10.16 -4.94
N ILE A 8 -1.85 9.74 -6.21
CA ILE A 8 -1.00 8.67 -6.77
C ILE A 8 0.48 9.06 -6.76
N MET A 9 0.80 10.31 -7.11
CA MET A 9 2.17 10.80 -7.07
C MET A 9 2.74 10.77 -5.65
N ILE A 10 1.94 11.11 -4.64
CA ILE A 10 2.35 11.05 -3.24
C ILE A 10 2.57 9.59 -2.81
N LEU A 11 1.65 8.70 -3.17
CA LEU A 11 1.71 7.27 -2.82
C LEU A 11 3.00 6.61 -3.34
N THR A 12 3.27 6.78 -4.64
CA THR A 12 4.48 6.24 -5.28
C THR A 12 5.78 6.78 -4.67
N MET A 13 5.80 8.04 -4.22
CA MET A 13 6.95 8.64 -3.54
C MET A 13 7.18 8.06 -2.15
N THR A 14 6.12 7.78 -1.38
CA THR A 14 6.25 7.24 -0.02
C THR A 14 6.87 5.84 0.00
N LEU A 15 6.50 4.97 -0.95
CA LEU A 15 6.99 3.60 -1.03
C LEU A 15 8.37 3.49 -1.69
N SER A 16 8.75 4.46 -2.53
CA SER A 16 10.06 4.47 -3.21
C SER A 16 11.25 4.74 -2.28
N LEU A 17 11.04 5.32 -1.10
CA LEU A 17 12.13 5.75 -0.20
C LEU A 17 12.74 4.60 0.64
N VAL A 18 12.06 3.45 0.72
CA VAL A 18 12.50 2.30 1.52
C VAL A 18 13.48 1.39 0.76
N ALA A 19 13.66 1.60 -0.55
CA ALA A 19 14.46 0.71 -1.43
C ALA A 19 15.99 0.95 -1.38
N CYS A 20 16.52 1.85 -0.55
CA CYS A 20 17.97 2.11 -0.46
C CYS A 20 18.58 1.62 0.85
N LYS A 21 18.85 0.31 0.94
CA LYS A 21 19.93 -0.19 1.82
C LYS A 21 20.62 -1.43 1.26
N GLY A 22 21.44 -1.21 0.24
CA GLY A 22 22.56 -2.09 -0.11
C GLY A 22 23.88 -1.36 0.16
N ASP A 23 24.73 -1.88 1.05
CA ASP A 23 25.96 -2.61 0.69
C ASP A 23 26.90 -2.88 1.89
N ASN A 24 27.45 -4.11 1.87
CA ASN A 24 28.76 -4.60 2.36
C ASN A 24 29.21 -4.45 3.82
N ILE A 25 29.26 -5.58 4.56
CA ILE A 25 30.48 -6.05 5.28
C ILE A 25 30.52 -7.59 5.38
N THR A 26 31.61 -8.23 4.93
CA THR A 26 32.09 -9.59 5.29
C THR A 26 33.59 -9.66 4.90
N PRO A 27 34.52 -10.47 5.53
CA PRO A 27 34.40 -11.44 6.64
C PRO A 27 35.45 -11.29 7.78
N ALA A 28 35.21 -11.93 8.95
CA ALA A 28 36.08 -12.97 9.56
C ALA A 28 35.72 -13.28 11.04
N GLY A 29 35.52 -14.58 11.36
CA GLY A 29 35.72 -15.14 12.71
C GLY A 29 34.51 -15.83 13.36
N ALA A 30 34.63 -17.15 13.55
CA ALA A 30 33.75 -18.15 14.20
C ALA A 30 33.20 -17.79 15.62
N PRO A 31 32.24 -18.54 16.24
CA PRO A 31 31.72 -19.88 15.89
C PRO A 31 30.21 -19.95 15.66
N SER A 32 29.76 -21.10 15.13
CA SER A 32 28.36 -21.49 14.97
C SER A 32 27.58 -21.38 16.28
N GLU A 33 26.98 -20.22 16.52
CA GLU A 33 25.65 -20.19 17.09
C GLU A 33 24.70 -20.57 15.96
N THR A 34 23.99 -21.67 16.16
CA THR A 34 22.77 -21.92 15.40
C THR A 34 21.84 -20.78 15.77
N THR A 35 21.80 -19.72 14.96
CA THR A 35 20.72 -18.75 15.00
C THR A 35 19.46 -19.54 14.68
N GLN A 36 18.81 -20.03 15.73
CA GLN A 36 17.42 -20.39 15.67
C GLN A 36 16.73 -19.11 15.19
N VAL A 37 16.28 -19.15 13.94
CA VAL A 37 15.32 -18.19 13.44
C VAL A 37 14.06 -18.47 14.25
N GLU A 38 13.96 -17.85 15.43
CA GLU A 38 12.66 -17.68 16.07
C GLU A 38 11.83 -16.89 15.06
N GLU A 39 10.77 -17.50 14.52
CA GLU A 39 9.72 -16.74 13.86
C GLU A 39 9.25 -15.69 14.85
N LYS A 40 9.69 -14.45 14.67
CA LYS A 40 9.18 -13.34 15.47
C LYS A 40 7.69 -13.23 15.17
N GLU A 41 6.89 -13.18 16.22
CA GLU A 41 5.48 -12.85 16.07
C GLU A 41 5.33 -11.36 15.76
N PHE A 42 4.30 -10.99 15.01
CA PHE A 42 3.95 -9.60 14.78
C PHE A 42 3.58 -8.91 16.09
N THR A 43 4.07 -7.69 16.29
CA THR A 43 3.66 -6.87 17.43
C THR A 43 2.20 -6.43 17.28
N ALA A 44 1.57 -5.99 18.37
CA ALA A 44 0.20 -5.45 18.33
C ALA A 44 0.07 -4.25 17.38
N GLU A 45 1.10 -3.40 17.32
CA GLU A 45 1.13 -2.23 16.44
C GLU A 45 1.22 -2.64 14.96
N GLN A 46 2.03 -3.65 14.65
CA GLN A 46 2.13 -4.22 13.31
C GLN A 46 0.83 -4.89 12.87
N GLN A 47 0.16 -5.60 13.77
CA GLN A 47 -1.15 -6.22 13.51
C GLN A 47 -2.24 -5.17 13.29
N ALA A 48 -2.25 -4.08 14.08
CA ALA A 48 -3.20 -2.99 13.91
C ALA A 48 -3.02 -2.31 12.54
N LEU A 49 -1.77 -2.01 12.15
CA LEU A 49 -1.47 -1.45 10.85
C LEU A 49 -1.88 -2.38 9.70
N ALA A 50 -1.68 -3.69 9.85
CA ALA A 50 -2.13 -4.67 8.86
C ALA A 50 -3.66 -4.68 8.72
N GLN A 51 -4.40 -4.55 9.83
CA GLN A 51 -5.86 -4.44 9.80
C GLN A 51 -6.32 -3.16 9.11
N GLU A 52 -5.67 -2.03 9.38
CA GLU A 52 -5.97 -0.75 8.71
C GLU A 52 -5.72 -0.83 7.20
N PHE A 53 -4.64 -1.50 6.80
CA PHE A 53 -4.30 -1.76 5.41
C PHE A 53 -5.32 -2.66 4.72
N ILE A 54 -5.69 -3.79 5.33
CA ILE A 54 -6.73 -4.70 4.79
C ILE A 54 -8.05 -3.96 4.62
N SER A 55 -8.47 -3.19 5.64
CA SER A 55 -9.71 -2.41 5.55
C SER A 55 -9.68 -1.40 4.40
N MET A 56 -8.54 -0.75 4.15
CA MET A 56 -8.42 0.14 2.98
C MET A 56 -8.48 -0.64 1.66
N ALA A 57 -7.84 -1.81 1.59
CA ALA A 57 -7.88 -2.64 0.37
C ALA A 57 -9.31 -3.13 0.06
N GLU A 58 -10.09 -3.48 1.09
CA GLU A 58 -11.51 -3.82 0.94
C GLU A 58 -12.32 -2.62 0.42
N GLU A 59 -12.10 -1.42 0.97
CA GLU A 59 -12.73 -0.18 0.48
C GLU A 59 -12.36 0.10 -0.99
N PHE A 60 -11.11 -0.17 -1.40
CA PHE A 60 -10.68 -0.06 -2.78
C PHE A 60 -11.40 -1.05 -3.70
N ASP A 61 -11.51 -2.32 -3.29
CA ASP A 61 -12.18 -3.36 -4.07
C ASP A 61 -13.65 -3.01 -4.32
N GLU A 62 -14.36 -2.48 -3.33
CA GLU A 62 -15.74 -2.01 -3.49
C GLU A 62 -15.85 -0.91 -4.57
N VAL A 63 -14.95 0.08 -4.56
CA VAL A 63 -14.91 1.15 -5.57
C VAL A 63 -14.53 0.59 -6.94
N ALA A 64 -13.56 -0.33 -7.00
CA ALA A 64 -13.14 -0.97 -8.25
C ALA A 64 -14.29 -1.77 -8.88
N ASP A 65 -15.06 -2.51 -8.09
CA ASP A 65 -16.23 -3.25 -8.55
C ASP A 65 -17.29 -2.32 -9.15
N ARG A 66 -17.55 -1.17 -8.51
CA ARG A 66 -18.47 -0.15 -9.04
C ARG A 66 -17.99 0.41 -10.38
N VAL A 67 -16.71 0.76 -10.49
CA VAL A 67 -16.10 1.20 -11.76
C VAL A 67 -16.26 0.12 -12.83
N ASN A 68 -15.94 -1.13 -12.51
CA ASN A 68 -16.01 -2.26 -13.44
C ASN A 68 -17.46 -2.58 -13.89
N ALA A 69 -18.45 -2.28 -13.05
CA ALA A 69 -19.85 -2.45 -13.39
C ALA A 69 -20.39 -1.38 -14.35
N SER A 70 -19.66 -0.29 -14.58
CA SER A 70 -20.09 0.84 -15.40
C SER A 70 -19.24 1.01 -16.68
N PRO A 71 -19.78 0.69 -17.87
CA PRO A 71 -19.07 0.85 -19.14
C PRO A 71 -18.64 2.30 -19.44
N GLU A 72 -19.39 3.29 -18.96
CA GLU A 72 -19.06 4.70 -19.11
C GLU A 72 -17.81 5.07 -18.31
N LEU A 73 -17.72 4.60 -17.07
CA LEU A 73 -16.57 4.82 -16.20
C LEU A 73 -15.33 4.05 -16.68
N LEU A 74 -15.52 2.82 -17.17
CA LEU A 74 -14.45 2.05 -17.82
C LEU A 74 -13.90 2.74 -19.08
N SER A 75 -14.68 3.62 -19.70
CA SER A 75 -14.22 4.41 -20.84
C SER A 75 -13.40 5.64 -20.42
N ASN A 76 -13.37 5.97 -19.13
CA ASN A 76 -12.53 7.02 -18.58
C ASN A 76 -11.12 6.49 -18.30
N GLU A 77 -10.23 6.63 -19.29
CA GLU A 77 -8.85 6.17 -19.22
C GLU A 77 -8.09 6.72 -18.00
N GLU A 78 -8.27 8.00 -17.64
CA GLU A 78 -7.57 8.60 -16.50
C GLU A 78 -8.01 7.97 -15.18
N LEU A 79 -9.31 7.69 -15.00
CA LEU A 79 -9.83 6.98 -13.84
C LEU A 79 -9.32 5.53 -13.78
N VAL A 80 -9.38 4.81 -14.90
CA VAL A 80 -8.92 3.42 -14.97
C VAL A 80 -7.42 3.30 -14.71
N THR A 81 -6.61 4.18 -15.30
CA THR A 81 -5.17 4.25 -14.99
C THR A 81 -4.93 4.54 -13.52
N ALA A 82 -5.66 5.50 -12.96
CA ALA A 82 -5.50 5.87 -11.55
C ALA A 82 -5.85 4.72 -10.59
N MET A 83 -6.93 3.98 -10.86
CA MET A 83 -7.32 2.79 -10.11
C MET A 83 -6.29 1.66 -10.24
N ASN A 84 -5.75 1.43 -11.44
CA ASN A 84 -4.72 0.42 -11.65
C ASN A 84 -3.40 0.78 -10.95
N ASP A 85 -3.02 2.05 -10.95
CA ASP A 85 -1.83 2.52 -10.23
C ASP A 85 -1.98 2.30 -8.73
N LEU A 86 -3.14 2.67 -8.15
CA LEU A 86 -3.41 2.40 -6.74
C LEU A 86 -3.41 0.90 -6.43
N SER A 87 -4.02 0.06 -7.28
CA SER A 87 -3.99 -1.40 -7.11
C SER A 87 -2.55 -1.94 -7.07
N ASN A 88 -1.68 -1.47 -7.96
CA ASN A 88 -0.27 -1.86 -7.97
C ASN A 88 0.46 -1.45 -6.69
N GLU A 89 0.18 -0.25 -6.17
CA GLU A 89 0.79 0.21 -4.91
C GLU A 89 0.25 -0.56 -3.69
N ILE A 90 -1.03 -0.95 -3.69
CA ILE A 90 -1.60 -1.86 -2.67
C ILE A 90 -0.86 -3.20 -2.69
N ILE A 91 -0.69 -3.81 -3.87
CA ILE A 91 0.04 -5.09 -4.00
C ILE A 91 1.48 -4.97 -3.48
N LYS A 92 2.19 -3.89 -3.81
CA LYS A 92 3.55 -3.65 -3.28
C LYS A 92 3.56 -3.44 -1.77
N ALA A 93 2.57 -2.73 -1.24
CA ALA A 93 2.47 -2.47 0.18
C ALA A 93 2.21 -3.77 0.98
N ASP A 94 1.43 -4.70 0.42
CA ASP A 94 1.15 -6.02 1.00
C ASP A 94 2.43 -6.84 1.24
N GLU A 95 3.43 -6.72 0.36
CA GLU A 95 4.72 -7.41 0.50
C GLU A 95 5.45 -7.07 1.80
N TYR A 96 5.26 -5.87 2.37
CA TYR A 96 5.86 -5.49 3.64
C TYR A 96 5.24 -6.21 4.84
N PHE A 97 4.03 -6.75 4.72
CA PHE A 97 3.36 -7.52 5.77
C PHE A 97 3.72 -9.02 5.72
N ALA A 98 4.57 -9.46 4.79
CA ALA A 98 5.03 -10.85 4.72
C ALA A 98 5.91 -11.27 5.91
N SER A 99 6.52 -10.32 6.63
CA SER A 99 7.36 -10.58 7.79
C SER A 99 7.30 -9.42 8.80
N PRO A 100 7.35 -9.67 10.11
CA PRO A 100 7.45 -8.58 11.08
C PRO A 100 8.77 -7.83 11.04
N GLU A 101 9.82 -8.41 10.44
CA GLU A 101 11.13 -7.75 10.33
C GLU A 101 11.18 -6.67 9.25
N THR A 102 10.30 -6.75 8.24
CA THR A 102 10.18 -5.72 7.20
C THR A 102 9.43 -4.49 7.72
N LEU A 103 8.57 -4.66 8.72
CA LEU A 103 7.82 -3.59 9.39
C LEU A 103 8.66 -2.86 10.44
N THR A 104 9.75 -2.25 10.00
CA THR A 104 10.52 -1.31 10.83
C THR A 104 9.68 -0.05 11.13
N PRO A 105 10.01 0.75 12.16
CA PRO A 105 9.27 1.98 12.45
C PRO A 105 9.19 2.97 11.27
N GLU A 106 10.23 3.04 10.45
CA GLU A 106 10.25 3.88 9.23
C GLU A 106 9.27 3.36 8.18
N VAL A 107 9.27 2.04 7.95
CA VAL A 107 8.35 1.37 7.01
C VAL A 107 6.90 1.49 7.49
N MET A 108 6.64 1.26 8.78
CA MET A 108 5.31 1.44 9.36
C MET A 108 4.81 2.89 9.22
N GLY A 109 5.69 3.88 9.42
CA GLY A 109 5.34 5.29 9.21
C GLY A 109 5.01 5.58 7.74
N ALA A 110 5.79 5.06 6.79
CA ALA A 110 5.52 5.21 5.37
C ALA A 110 4.20 4.54 4.96
N LEU A 111 3.94 3.32 5.45
CA LEU A 111 2.70 2.59 5.22
C LEU A 111 1.48 3.32 5.80
N THR A 112 1.60 3.93 6.98
CA THR A 112 0.52 4.74 7.57
C THR A 112 0.13 5.89 6.64
N VAL A 113 1.13 6.64 6.14
CA VAL A 113 0.88 7.74 5.19
C VAL A 113 0.29 7.21 3.89
N ALA A 114 0.80 6.08 3.38
CA ALA A 114 0.27 5.45 2.18
C ALA A 114 -1.20 5.04 2.34
N ILE A 115 -1.57 4.51 3.51
CA ILE A 115 -2.96 4.16 3.85
C ILE A 115 -3.85 5.40 3.86
N ASP A 116 -3.43 6.47 4.54
CA ASP A 116 -4.21 7.72 4.60
C ASP A 116 -4.44 8.34 3.22
N VAL A 117 -3.39 8.33 2.38
CA VAL A 117 -3.46 8.83 1.00
C VAL A 117 -4.35 7.93 0.14
N GLY A 118 -4.22 6.61 0.28
CA GLY A 118 -5.06 5.63 -0.41
C GLY A 118 -6.55 5.82 -0.07
N ARG A 119 -6.89 5.90 1.22
CA ARG A 119 -8.27 6.17 1.68
C ARG A 119 -8.81 7.49 1.14
N THR A 120 -7.98 8.54 1.09
CA THR A 120 -8.41 9.83 0.52
C THR A 120 -8.71 9.71 -0.97
N PHE A 121 -7.88 8.99 -1.72
CA PHE A 121 -8.13 8.72 -3.13
C PHE A 121 -9.42 7.91 -3.33
N ILE A 122 -9.61 6.83 -2.56
CA ILE A 122 -10.79 5.95 -2.63
C ILE A 122 -12.06 6.75 -2.35
N ALA A 123 -12.05 7.61 -1.33
CA ALA A 123 -13.18 8.48 -1.01
C ALA A 123 -13.49 9.45 -2.16
N GLU A 124 -12.48 10.13 -2.73
CA GLU A 124 -12.70 11.01 -3.88
C GLU A 124 -13.17 10.27 -5.13
N ALA A 125 -12.71 9.03 -5.34
CA ALA A 125 -13.20 8.18 -6.41
C ALA A 125 -14.65 7.80 -6.18
N SER A 126 -15.01 7.34 -4.98
CA SER A 126 -16.39 7.00 -4.59
C SER A 126 -17.35 8.19 -4.74
N ASP A 127 -16.98 9.38 -4.26
CA ASP A 127 -17.80 10.58 -4.40
C ASP A 127 -18.04 10.92 -5.88
N ALA A 128 -17.02 10.78 -6.72
CA ALA A 128 -17.16 11.00 -8.16
C ALA A 128 -18.04 9.94 -8.85
N LEU A 129 -18.10 8.71 -8.31
CA LEU A 129 -19.03 7.68 -8.78
C LEU A 129 -20.47 8.02 -8.41
N ASP A 130 -20.70 8.44 -7.17
CA ASP A 130 -22.02 8.83 -6.67
C ASP A 130 -22.62 9.98 -7.51
N GLU A 131 -21.80 10.97 -7.89
CA GLU A 131 -22.23 12.09 -8.76
C GLU A 131 -22.66 11.67 -10.18
N ILE A 132 -22.22 10.49 -10.65
CA ILE A 132 -22.52 9.98 -12.00
C ILE A 132 -23.75 9.06 -11.98
N GLU A 133 -24.03 8.43 -10.83
CA GLU A 133 -25.18 7.56 -10.62
C GLU A 133 -26.48 8.32 -10.27
N ASP A 134 -26.39 9.59 -9.86
CA ASP A 134 -27.50 10.52 -9.59
C ASP A 134 -28.08 11.22 -10.85
#